data_AF-A0A1Q6RBV9-F1
#
_entry.id   AF-A0A1Q6RBV9-F1
#
_cell.length_a   1.000
_cell.length_b   1.000
_cell.length_c   1.000
_cell.angle_alpha   90.00
_cell.angle_beta   90.00
_cell.angle_gamma   90.00
#
_symmetry.space_group_name_H-M   'P 1'
#
loop_
_entity.id
_entity.type
_entity.pdbx_description
1 polymer ?
#
loop_
_entity_poly.entity_id
_entity_poly.type
_entity_poly.pdbx_seq_one_letter_code
_entity_poly.pdbx_strand_id
1 'polypeptide(L)'
;MSPYIDALEEKNKAIQAQIDAVRSQYDANYNDMADIVNRKEAIDEEIALLTDKIETTNAQISAYSQLIADTQDELDAAEEELRTLSEQHRERIRAMEEGGTITYWQVIFEANSFTDLLDRLNMMQEISEADQRRLQEMRIASDIVTATRMSLESEKTELEGTWEELTAAEAELEEKRTESDDMLRELEKKSEEYQRLMDESEALQDELMQEIAAKEKDLKQAKYDEYLAKLALQGENPPSNASWTTPVSVPAEIRAGTPAEAAAAGRFPAATPPSPVPSAIVNLPRRALLPTIRALTWIPAPATPCTLPVRASSP
;
A
#
# COMPACT_ATOMS: atom_id res chain seq x y z
N MET A 1 21.29 52.00 -41.21
CA MET A 1 21.71 51.21 -40.03
C MET A 1 20.55 50.81 -39.10
N SER A 2 19.47 51.61 -38.95
CA SER A 2 18.40 51.38 -37.94
C SER A 2 17.55 50.11 -38.07
N PRO A 3 16.90 49.78 -39.21
CA PRO A 3 15.82 48.77 -39.21
C PRO A 3 16.28 47.32 -39.01
N TYR A 4 17.57 47.04 -39.25
CA TYR A 4 18.14 45.71 -39.05
C TYR A 4 18.43 45.44 -37.55
N ILE A 5 18.79 46.48 -36.80
CA ILE A 5 19.06 46.38 -35.36
C ILE A 5 17.74 46.20 -34.59
N ASP A 6 16.69 46.93 -34.97
CA ASP A 6 15.37 46.85 -34.31
C ASP A 6 14.73 45.45 -34.47
N ALA A 7 14.81 44.86 -35.66
CA ALA A 7 14.31 43.49 -35.92
C ALA A 7 15.08 42.41 -35.16
N LEU A 8 16.36 42.65 -34.85
CA LEU A 8 17.21 41.72 -34.09
C LEU A 8 16.97 41.83 -32.58
N GLU A 9 16.66 43.02 -32.07
CA GLU A 9 16.30 43.23 -30.66
C GLU A 9 14.97 42.55 -30.33
N GLU A 10 13.97 42.66 -31.22
CA GLU A 10 12.69 41.95 -31.10
C GLU A 10 12.86 40.43 -31.09
N LYS A 11 13.75 39.86 -31.92
CA LYS A 11 14.05 38.42 -31.90
C LYS A 11 14.70 37.94 -30.60
N ASN A 12 15.71 38.67 -30.11
CA ASN A 12 16.33 38.36 -28.81
C ASN A 12 15.30 38.37 -27.68
N LYS A 13 14.41 39.37 -27.68
CA LYS A 13 13.35 39.49 -26.69
C LYS A 13 12.34 38.34 -26.78
N ALA A 14 12.01 37.89 -27.99
CA ALA A 14 11.15 36.74 -28.22
C ALA A 14 11.78 35.43 -27.72
N ILE A 15 13.06 35.19 -28.03
CA ILE A 15 13.79 34.00 -27.55
C ILE A 15 13.93 34.04 -26.02
N GLN A 16 14.22 35.20 -25.44
CA GLN A 16 14.28 35.35 -23.97
C GLN A 16 12.92 35.04 -23.31
N ALA A 17 11.83 35.52 -23.89
CA ALA A 17 10.48 35.21 -23.41
C ALA A 17 10.15 33.71 -23.52
N GLN A 18 10.63 33.02 -24.55
CA GLN A 18 10.50 31.57 -24.68
C GLN A 18 11.31 30.83 -23.60
N ILE A 19 12.55 31.26 -23.34
CA ILE A 19 13.38 30.69 -22.26
C ILE A 19 12.69 30.86 -20.90
N ASP A 20 12.15 32.04 -20.61
CA ASP A 20 11.46 32.30 -19.34
C ASP A 20 10.17 31.48 -19.22
N ALA A 21 9.44 31.27 -20.32
CA ALA A 21 8.26 30.42 -20.36
C ALA A 21 8.61 28.94 -20.12
N VAL A 22 9.67 28.42 -20.75
CA VAL A 22 10.15 27.05 -20.55
C VAL A 22 10.64 26.85 -19.11
N ARG A 23 11.36 27.83 -18.54
CA ARG A 23 11.77 27.80 -17.13
C ARG A 23 10.58 27.73 -16.18
N SER A 24 9.53 28.51 -16.43
CA SER A 24 8.32 28.46 -15.62
C SER A 24 7.62 27.09 -15.69
N GLN A 25 7.54 26.49 -16.89
CA GLN A 25 6.99 25.14 -17.06
C GLN A 25 7.85 24.07 -16.37
N TYR A 26 9.16 24.23 -16.44
CA TYR A 26 10.12 23.36 -15.77
C TYR A 26 9.93 23.40 -14.24
N ASP A 27 9.87 24.60 -13.64
CA ASP A 27 9.69 24.75 -12.19
C ASP A 27 8.32 24.19 -11.74
N ALA A 28 7.27 24.43 -12.54
CA ALA A 28 5.94 23.86 -12.28
C ALA A 28 5.96 22.33 -12.32
N ASN A 29 6.57 21.73 -13.35
CA ASN A 29 6.66 20.27 -13.47
C ASN A 29 7.49 19.66 -12.33
N TYR A 30 8.62 20.29 -11.96
CA TYR A 30 9.42 19.85 -10.82
C TYR A 30 8.61 19.85 -9.51
N ASN A 31 7.84 20.91 -9.25
CA ASN A 31 6.99 20.98 -8.07
C ASN A 31 5.86 19.92 -8.11
N ASP A 32 5.21 19.72 -9.26
CA ASP A 32 4.20 18.67 -9.43
C ASP A 32 4.79 17.28 -9.14
N MET A 33 6.00 16.98 -9.64
CA MET A 33 6.69 15.72 -9.36
C MET A 33 6.97 15.55 -7.86
N ALA A 34 7.44 16.60 -7.19
CA ALA A 34 7.68 16.57 -5.75
C ALA A 34 6.38 16.34 -4.96
N ASP A 35 5.28 16.98 -5.36
CA ASP A 35 3.96 16.78 -4.75
C ASP A 35 3.43 15.36 -4.96
N ILE A 36 3.61 14.78 -6.15
CA ILE A 36 3.24 13.38 -6.43
C ILE A 36 4.04 12.43 -5.53
N VAL A 37 5.36 12.64 -5.39
CA VAL A 37 6.21 11.83 -4.50
C VAL A 37 5.73 11.90 -3.05
N ASN A 38 5.46 13.10 -2.54
CA ASN A 38 4.96 13.27 -1.16
C ASN A 38 3.61 12.57 -0.93
N ARG A 39 2.69 12.67 -1.90
CA ARG A 39 1.40 11.95 -1.83
C ARG A 39 1.60 10.44 -1.88
N LYS A 40 2.51 9.96 -2.72
CA LYS A 40 2.84 8.54 -2.82
C LYS A 40 3.43 8.01 -1.52
N GLU A 41 4.30 8.75 -0.85
CA GLU A 41 4.83 8.37 0.46
C GLU A 41 3.70 8.20 1.50
N ALA A 42 2.73 9.12 1.53
CA ALA A 42 1.57 8.99 2.41
C ALA A 42 0.72 7.75 2.09
N ILE A 43 0.50 7.44 0.80
CA ILE A 43 -0.21 6.22 0.39
C ILE A 43 0.57 4.97 0.76
N ASP A 44 1.89 4.97 0.62
CA ASP A 44 2.72 3.82 1.01
C ASP A 44 2.65 3.56 2.52
N GLU A 45 2.57 4.62 3.34
CA GLU A 45 2.30 4.50 4.79
C GLU A 45 0.89 3.92 5.06
N GLU A 46 -0.14 4.40 4.36
CA GLU A 46 -1.49 3.85 4.46
C GLU A 46 -1.54 2.36 4.06
N ILE A 47 -0.85 1.97 2.99
CA ILE A 47 -0.71 0.57 2.54
C ILE A 47 -0.02 -0.28 3.63
N ALA A 48 1.02 0.24 4.27
CA ALA A 48 1.71 -0.48 5.35
C ALA A 48 0.78 -0.69 6.55
N LEU A 49 0.06 0.36 6.98
CA LEU A 49 -0.92 0.27 8.07
C LEU A 49 -2.06 -0.70 7.75
N LEU A 50 -2.58 -0.69 6.53
CA LEU A 50 -3.61 -1.64 6.08
C LEU A 50 -3.09 -3.07 6.06
N THR A 51 -1.84 -3.27 5.64
CA THR A 51 -1.19 -4.60 5.66
C THR A 51 -1.07 -5.12 7.10
N ASP A 52 -0.59 -4.29 8.04
CA ASP A 52 -0.48 -4.65 9.46
C ASP A 52 -1.86 -4.94 10.08
N LYS A 53 -2.89 -4.16 9.69
CA LYS A 53 -4.27 -4.40 10.11
C LYS A 53 -4.76 -5.76 9.61
N ILE A 54 -4.55 -6.09 8.34
CA ILE A 54 -4.91 -7.39 7.75
C ILE A 54 -4.21 -8.54 8.48
N GLU A 55 -2.92 -8.41 8.79
CA GLU A 55 -2.19 -9.43 9.56
C GLU A 55 -2.78 -9.62 10.97
N THR A 56 -3.09 -8.51 11.64
CA THR A 56 -3.70 -8.53 12.97
C THR A 56 -5.10 -9.15 12.94
N THR A 57 -5.94 -8.78 11.98
CA THR A 57 -7.29 -9.34 11.82
C THR A 57 -7.24 -10.84 11.49
N ASN A 58 -6.29 -11.30 10.68
CA ASN A 58 -6.08 -12.73 10.43
C ASN A 58 -5.68 -13.49 11.70
N ALA A 59 -4.86 -12.88 12.57
CA ALA A 59 -4.52 -13.46 13.87
C ALA A 59 -5.76 -13.53 14.79
N GLN A 60 -6.60 -12.50 14.79
CA GLN A 60 -7.88 -12.49 15.52
C GLN A 60 -8.82 -13.59 15.03
N ILE A 61 -9.00 -13.76 13.72
CA ILE A 61 -9.80 -14.83 13.11
C ILE A 61 -9.31 -16.21 13.60
N SER A 62 -7.99 -16.40 13.64
CA SER A 62 -7.39 -17.66 14.12
C SER A 62 -7.68 -17.89 15.61
N ALA A 63 -7.58 -16.83 16.43
CA ALA A 63 -7.89 -16.91 17.86
C ALA A 63 -9.37 -17.19 18.13
N TYR A 64 -10.28 -16.51 17.42
CA TYR A 64 -11.72 -16.77 17.50
C TYR A 64 -12.06 -18.20 17.04
N SER A 65 -11.41 -18.69 15.99
CA SER A 65 -11.62 -20.07 15.53
C SER A 65 -11.21 -21.11 16.57
N GLN A 66 -10.13 -20.86 17.32
CA GLN A 66 -9.71 -21.71 18.43
C GLN A 66 -10.69 -21.60 19.61
N LEU A 67 -11.05 -20.39 20.01
CA LEU A 67 -12.01 -20.15 21.07
C LEU A 67 -13.34 -20.86 20.80
N ILE A 68 -13.86 -20.75 19.58
CA ILE A 68 -15.10 -21.43 19.15
C ILE A 68 -14.97 -22.95 19.25
N ALA A 69 -13.80 -23.51 18.92
CA ALA A 69 -13.57 -24.95 19.05
C ALA A 69 -13.55 -25.38 20.52
N ASP A 70 -12.85 -24.62 21.37
CA ASP A 70 -12.80 -24.88 22.81
C ASP A 70 -14.21 -24.76 23.44
N THR A 71 -14.98 -23.71 23.11
CA THR A 71 -16.36 -23.51 23.58
C THR A 71 -17.30 -24.61 23.06
N GLN A 72 -17.08 -25.17 21.87
CA GLN A 72 -17.83 -26.33 21.36
C GLN A 72 -17.53 -27.59 22.17
N ASP A 73 -16.26 -27.86 22.47
CA ASP A 73 -15.87 -29.00 23.30
C ASP A 73 -16.45 -28.87 24.72
N GLU A 74 -16.45 -27.66 25.30
CA GLU A 74 -17.10 -27.37 26.58
C GLU A 74 -18.61 -27.57 26.52
N LEU A 75 -19.26 -27.14 25.43
CA LEU A 75 -20.69 -27.33 25.23
C LEU A 75 -21.07 -28.81 25.14
N ASP A 76 -20.32 -29.60 24.36
CA ASP A 76 -20.54 -31.03 24.21
C ASP A 76 -20.40 -31.76 25.55
N ALA A 77 -19.39 -31.38 26.35
CA ALA A 77 -19.20 -31.92 27.70
C ALA A 77 -20.37 -31.56 28.64
N ALA A 78 -20.83 -30.30 28.62
CA ALA A 78 -21.94 -29.85 29.45
C ALA A 78 -23.29 -30.49 29.05
N GLU A 79 -23.52 -30.70 27.75
CA GLU A 79 -24.69 -31.39 27.23
C GLU A 79 -24.71 -32.86 27.65
N GLU A 80 -23.55 -33.53 27.61
CA GLU A 80 -23.39 -34.91 28.04
C GLU A 80 -23.59 -35.08 29.56
N GLU A 81 -23.09 -34.15 30.37
CA GLU A 81 -23.34 -34.11 31.82
C GLU A 81 -24.84 -33.95 32.11
N LEU A 82 -25.50 -32.98 31.46
CA LEU A 82 -26.94 -32.76 31.62
C LEU A 82 -27.74 -34.00 31.19
N ARG A 83 -27.34 -34.66 30.09
CA ARG A 83 -27.96 -35.89 29.62
C ARG A 83 -27.83 -37.00 30.66
N THR A 84 -26.63 -37.19 31.20
CA THR A 84 -26.34 -38.19 32.24
C THR A 84 -27.17 -37.94 33.51
N LEU A 85 -27.19 -36.71 34.02
CA LEU A 85 -28.00 -36.34 35.18
C LEU A 85 -29.50 -36.56 34.92
N SER A 86 -29.97 -36.22 33.73
CA SER A 86 -31.37 -36.42 33.33
C SER A 86 -31.75 -37.90 33.23
N GLU A 87 -30.85 -38.75 32.72
CA GLU A 87 -31.05 -40.20 32.65
C GLU A 87 -31.10 -40.82 34.04
N GLN A 88 -30.14 -40.49 34.92
CA GLN A 88 -30.12 -40.94 36.32
C GLN A 88 -31.39 -40.51 37.06
N HIS A 89 -31.87 -39.29 36.83
CA HIS A 89 -33.10 -38.81 37.43
C HIS A 89 -34.33 -39.59 36.91
N ARG A 90 -34.42 -39.84 35.60
CA ARG A 90 -35.51 -40.63 35.00
C ARG A 90 -35.53 -42.06 35.48
N GLU A 91 -34.38 -42.73 35.56
CA GLU A 91 -34.26 -44.10 36.09
C GLU A 91 -34.76 -44.17 37.52
N ARG A 92 -34.41 -43.17 38.34
CA ARG A 92 -34.82 -43.12 39.73
C ARG A 92 -36.32 -42.85 39.90
N ILE A 93 -36.91 -41.97 39.09
CA ILE A 93 -38.38 -41.78 39.05
C ILE A 93 -39.08 -43.06 38.59
N ARG A 94 -38.55 -43.75 37.56
CA ARG A 94 -39.10 -45.05 37.12
C ARG A 94 -39.04 -46.09 38.23
N ALA A 95 -37.92 -46.20 38.95
CA ALA A 95 -37.80 -47.12 40.08
C ALA A 95 -38.81 -46.80 41.21
N MET A 96 -39.10 -45.51 41.44
CA MET A 96 -40.16 -45.11 42.37
C MET A 96 -41.57 -45.50 41.88
N GLU A 97 -41.85 -45.37 40.59
CA GLU A 97 -43.14 -45.76 39.99
C GLU A 97 -43.33 -47.29 39.98
N GLU A 98 -42.28 -48.04 39.61
CA GLU A 98 -42.30 -49.52 39.52
C GLU A 98 -42.31 -50.19 40.90
N GLY A 99 -41.74 -49.55 41.92
CA GLY A 99 -41.79 -49.99 43.32
C GLY A 99 -43.19 -49.93 43.95
N GLY A 100 -44.18 -49.39 43.23
CA GLY A 100 -45.54 -49.19 43.70
C GLY A 100 -45.70 -47.90 44.49
N THR A 101 -46.93 -47.36 44.52
CA THR A 101 -47.31 -46.07 45.11
C THR A 101 -47.27 -46.07 46.65
N ILE A 102 -46.23 -46.63 47.28
CA ILE A 102 -46.02 -46.51 48.72
C ILE A 102 -45.63 -45.06 48.97
N THR A 103 -46.58 -44.27 49.48
CA THR A 103 -46.34 -42.85 49.76
C THR A 103 -45.31 -42.76 50.89
N TYR A 104 -44.39 -41.78 50.87
CA TYR A 104 -43.40 -41.55 51.94
C TYR A 104 -44.00 -41.67 53.36
N TRP A 105 -45.22 -41.18 53.54
CA TRP A 105 -46.00 -41.29 54.77
C TRP A 105 -46.36 -42.73 55.18
N GLN A 106 -46.67 -43.61 54.23
CA GLN A 106 -47.01 -44.99 54.49
C GLN A 106 -45.83 -45.77 55.08
N VAL A 107 -44.61 -45.54 54.59
CA VAL A 107 -43.38 -46.15 55.15
C VAL A 107 -43.08 -45.63 56.56
N ILE A 108 -43.34 -44.35 56.81
CA ILE A 108 -43.17 -43.72 58.13
C ILE A 108 -44.20 -44.29 59.13
N PHE A 109 -45.46 -44.45 58.73
CA PHE A 109 -46.53 -44.96 59.60
C PHE A 109 -46.52 -46.49 59.82
N GLU A 110 -45.71 -47.23 59.07
CA GLU A 110 -45.52 -48.69 59.25
C GLU A 110 -44.45 -49.03 60.31
N ALA A 111 -43.88 -48.04 60.99
CA ALA A 111 -42.84 -48.25 62.01
C ALA A 111 -43.34 -49.05 63.22
N ASN A 112 -42.51 -49.98 63.73
CA ASN A 112 -42.87 -50.89 64.82
C ASN A 112 -42.56 -50.33 66.23
N SER A 113 -41.82 -49.22 66.31
CA SER A 113 -41.46 -48.55 67.57
C SER A 113 -41.19 -47.07 67.34
N PHE A 114 -41.19 -46.27 68.41
CA PHE A 114 -40.89 -44.84 68.33
C PHE A 114 -39.45 -44.57 67.82
N THR A 115 -38.49 -45.43 68.13
CA THR A 115 -37.11 -45.32 67.59
C THR A 115 -37.06 -45.60 66.10
N ASP A 116 -37.74 -46.66 65.63
CA ASP A 116 -37.86 -47.01 64.19
C ASP A 116 -38.55 -45.89 63.39
N LEU A 117 -39.53 -45.21 63.99
CA LEU A 117 -40.18 -44.03 63.39
C LEU A 117 -39.19 -42.87 63.19
N LEU A 118 -38.35 -42.58 64.20
CA LEU A 118 -37.37 -41.49 64.11
C LEU A 118 -36.24 -41.79 63.11
N ASP A 119 -35.77 -43.04 63.06
CA ASP A 119 -34.76 -43.47 62.09
C ASP A 119 -35.28 -43.37 60.65
N ARG A 120 -36.53 -43.78 60.42
CA ARG A 120 -37.19 -43.63 59.11
C ARG A 120 -37.42 -42.17 58.74
N LEU A 121 -37.79 -41.31 59.70
CA LEU A 121 -37.95 -39.87 59.46
C LEU A 121 -36.64 -39.22 59.00
N ASN A 122 -35.53 -39.53 59.68
CA ASN A 122 -34.20 -39.05 59.32
C ASN A 122 -33.79 -39.53 57.92
N MET A 123 -34.01 -40.82 57.62
CA MET A 123 -33.71 -41.39 56.30
C MET A 123 -34.54 -40.73 55.18
N MET A 124 -35.83 -40.45 55.42
CA MET A 124 -36.67 -39.78 54.42
C MET A 124 -36.27 -38.32 54.21
N GLN A 125 -35.87 -37.62 55.27
CA GLN A 125 -35.34 -36.27 55.14
C GLN A 125 -34.08 -36.25 54.28
N GLU A 126 -33.15 -37.18 54.50
CA GLU A 126 -31.93 -37.32 53.69
C GLU A 126 -32.23 -37.60 52.21
N ILE A 127 -33.21 -38.46 51.92
CA ILE A 127 -33.64 -38.76 50.55
C ILE A 127 -34.26 -37.51 49.88
N SER A 128 -35.13 -36.79 50.60
CA SER A 128 -35.74 -35.55 50.08
C SER A 128 -34.69 -34.49 49.80
N GLU A 129 -33.69 -34.33 50.68
CA GLU A 129 -32.59 -33.39 50.48
C GLU A 129 -31.70 -33.81 49.30
N ALA A 130 -31.44 -35.11 49.10
CA ALA A 130 -30.73 -35.61 47.94
C ALA A 130 -31.49 -35.36 46.62
N ASP A 131 -32.82 -35.40 46.64
CA ASP A 131 -33.66 -35.12 45.46
C ASP A 131 -33.65 -33.66 45.07
N GLN A 132 -33.79 -32.79 46.06
CA GLN A 132 -33.70 -31.35 45.87
C GLN A 132 -32.31 -30.98 45.32
N ARG A 133 -31.24 -31.59 45.85
CA ARG A 133 -29.88 -31.40 45.33
C ARG A 133 -29.75 -31.83 43.87
N ARG A 134 -30.24 -33.01 43.49
CA ARG A 134 -30.20 -33.48 42.09
C ARG A 134 -30.97 -32.57 41.13
N LEU A 135 -32.14 -32.08 41.53
CA LEU A 135 -32.90 -31.12 40.72
C LEU A 135 -32.16 -29.79 40.57
N GLN A 136 -31.47 -29.34 41.62
CA GLN A 136 -30.61 -28.16 41.56
C GLN A 136 -29.41 -28.39 40.62
N GLU A 137 -28.72 -29.52 40.72
CA GLU A 137 -27.60 -29.88 39.83
C GLU A 137 -28.04 -29.92 38.37
N MET A 138 -29.17 -30.56 38.06
CA MET A 138 -29.74 -30.55 36.70
C MET A 138 -30.08 -29.14 36.21
N ARG A 139 -30.62 -28.29 37.08
CA ARG A 139 -30.92 -26.90 36.72
C ARG A 139 -29.64 -26.12 36.43
N ILE A 140 -28.63 -26.25 37.27
CA ILE A 140 -27.33 -25.61 37.09
C ILE A 140 -26.70 -26.10 35.78
N ALA A 141 -26.70 -27.40 35.50
CA ALA A 141 -26.19 -27.96 34.26
C ALA A 141 -26.95 -27.41 33.03
N SER A 142 -28.29 -27.28 33.11
CA SER A 142 -29.09 -26.66 32.06
C SER A 142 -28.77 -25.19 31.85
N ASP A 143 -28.54 -24.44 32.94
CA ASP A 143 -28.18 -23.02 32.89
C ASP A 143 -26.77 -22.86 32.27
N ILE A 144 -25.81 -23.74 32.61
CA ILE A 144 -24.48 -23.79 32.00
C ILE A 144 -24.58 -24.05 30.49
N VAL A 145 -25.28 -25.09 30.06
CA VAL A 145 -25.47 -25.39 28.63
C VAL A 145 -26.07 -24.19 27.89
N THR A 146 -27.05 -23.52 28.49
CA THR A 146 -27.67 -22.33 27.88
C THR A 146 -26.68 -21.17 27.76
N ALA A 147 -25.90 -20.91 28.81
CA ALA A 147 -24.88 -19.87 28.82
C ALA A 147 -23.77 -20.15 27.79
N THR A 148 -23.25 -21.39 27.74
CA THR A 148 -22.20 -21.80 26.78
C THR A 148 -22.71 -21.68 25.34
N ARG A 149 -23.96 -22.08 25.04
CA ARG A 149 -24.56 -21.85 23.71
C ARG A 149 -24.64 -20.37 23.34
N MET A 150 -25.00 -19.50 24.29
CA MET A 150 -25.03 -18.07 24.04
C MET A 150 -23.63 -17.49 23.78
N SER A 151 -22.61 -17.94 24.53
CA SER A 151 -21.21 -17.56 24.29
C SER A 151 -20.77 -17.97 22.89
N LEU A 152 -21.02 -19.23 22.53
CA LEU A 152 -20.67 -19.77 21.22
C LEU A 152 -21.31 -18.99 20.06
N GLU A 153 -22.58 -18.59 20.19
CA GLU A 153 -23.25 -17.79 19.17
C GLU A 153 -22.69 -16.36 19.08
N SER A 154 -22.35 -15.76 20.22
CA SER A 154 -21.68 -14.45 20.27
C SER A 154 -20.32 -14.52 19.59
N GLU A 155 -19.50 -15.52 19.92
CA GLU A 155 -18.17 -15.73 19.35
C GLU A 155 -18.24 -15.95 17.83
N LYS A 156 -19.23 -16.69 17.33
CA LYS A 156 -19.47 -16.85 15.88
C LYS A 156 -19.85 -15.55 15.21
N THR A 157 -20.72 -14.76 15.84
CA THR A 157 -21.13 -13.45 15.32
C THR A 157 -19.94 -12.49 15.26
N GLU A 158 -19.10 -12.48 16.30
CA GLU A 158 -17.87 -11.68 16.33
C GLU A 158 -16.89 -12.15 15.24
N LEU A 159 -16.72 -13.46 15.04
CA LEU A 159 -15.91 -14.01 13.97
C LEU A 159 -16.42 -13.57 12.59
N GLU A 160 -17.73 -13.64 12.33
CA GLU A 160 -18.33 -13.16 11.08
C GLU A 160 -18.03 -11.66 10.86
N GLY A 161 -18.19 -10.83 11.89
CA GLY A 161 -17.80 -9.42 11.83
C GLY A 161 -16.31 -9.22 11.50
N THR A 162 -15.41 -10.01 12.09
CA THR A 162 -13.97 -9.92 11.77
C THR A 162 -13.65 -10.32 10.32
N TRP A 163 -14.41 -11.25 9.72
CA TRP A 163 -14.28 -11.59 8.31
C TRP A 163 -14.75 -10.46 7.38
N GLU A 164 -15.82 -9.76 7.75
CA GLU A 164 -16.28 -8.57 7.02
C GLU A 164 -15.23 -7.45 7.09
N GLU A 165 -14.66 -7.21 8.27
CA GLU A 165 -13.57 -6.24 8.44
C GLU A 165 -12.33 -6.60 7.62
N LEU A 166 -11.95 -7.88 7.59
CA LEU A 166 -10.84 -8.35 6.75
C LEU A 166 -11.12 -8.09 5.27
N THR A 167 -12.31 -8.47 4.79
CA THR A 167 -12.69 -8.30 3.38
C THR A 167 -12.69 -6.82 2.99
N ALA A 168 -13.19 -5.94 3.86
CA ALA A 168 -13.17 -4.50 3.64
C ALA A 168 -11.74 -3.95 3.58
N ALA A 169 -10.86 -4.38 4.51
CA ALA A 169 -9.47 -3.96 4.54
C ALA A 169 -8.68 -4.45 3.30
N GLU A 170 -8.94 -5.67 2.82
CA GLU A 170 -8.33 -6.20 1.59
C GLU A 170 -8.77 -5.41 0.35
N ALA A 171 -10.05 -5.03 0.26
CA ALA A 171 -10.57 -4.20 -0.82
C ALA A 171 -9.95 -2.79 -0.81
N GLU A 172 -9.86 -2.17 0.37
CA GLU A 172 -9.22 -0.85 0.56
C GLU A 172 -7.72 -0.90 0.21
N LEU A 173 -7.03 -1.97 0.61
CA LEU A 173 -5.62 -2.18 0.27
C LEU A 173 -5.41 -2.26 -1.25
N GLU A 174 -6.27 -2.97 -1.97
CA GLU A 174 -6.17 -3.07 -3.43
C GLU A 174 -6.44 -1.72 -4.10
N GLU A 175 -7.44 -0.96 -3.64
CA GLU A 175 -7.69 0.40 -4.12
C GLU A 175 -6.45 1.29 -3.93
N LYS A 176 -5.85 1.27 -2.74
CA LYS A 176 -4.63 2.05 -2.44
C LYS A 176 -3.43 1.64 -3.28
N ARG A 177 -3.27 0.34 -3.58
CA ARG A 177 -2.24 -0.14 -4.50
C ARG A 177 -2.45 0.38 -5.92
N THR A 178 -3.70 0.35 -6.40
CA THR A 178 -4.01 0.90 -7.73
C THR A 178 -3.75 2.41 -7.79
N GLU A 179 -4.08 3.15 -6.72
CA GLU A 179 -3.79 4.58 -6.59
C GLU A 179 -2.27 4.84 -6.62
N SER A 180 -1.48 4.06 -5.88
CA SER A 180 0.00 4.14 -5.87
C SER A 180 0.59 3.85 -7.26
N ASP A 181 0.07 2.85 -7.98
CA ASP A 181 0.50 2.51 -9.34
C ASP A 181 0.11 3.59 -10.37
N ASP A 182 -1.05 4.23 -10.21
CA ASP A 182 -1.47 5.38 -11.01
C ASP A 182 -0.52 6.56 -10.80
N MET A 183 -0.16 6.86 -9.55
CA MET A 183 0.81 7.92 -9.23
C MET A 183 2.20 7.65 -9.80
N LEU A 184 2.66 6.40 -9.79
CA LEU A 184 3.93 6.03 -10.43
C LEU A 184 3.89 6.27 -11.95
N ARG A 185 2.79 5.93 -12.61
CA ARG A 185 2.59 6.20 -14.04
C ARG A 185 2.49 7.69 -14.35
N GLU A 186 1.88 8.47 -13.46
CA GLU A 186 1.85 9.93 -13.59
C GLU A 186 3.25 10.54 -13.43
N LEU A 187 4.01 10.07 -12.43
CA LEU A 187 5.38 10.51 -12.18
C LEU A 187 6.31 10.20 -13.37
N GLU A 188 6.18 9.04 -13.99
CA GLU A 188 6.93 8.67 -15.19
C GLU A 188 6.65 9.63 -16.35
N LYS A 189 5.37 9.93 -16.63
CA LYS A 189 4.99 10.91 -17.67
C LYS A 189 5.52 12.31 -17.38
N LYS A 190 5.45 12.76 -16.12
CA LYS A 190 5.98 14.05 -15.69
C LYS A 190 7.49 14.11 -15.86
N SER A 191 8.20 13.03 -15.54
CA SER A 191 9.64 12.89 -15.75
C SER A 191 10.02 12.95 -17.24
N GLU A 192 9.26 12.31 -18.13
CA GLU A 192 9.48 12.40 -19.58
C GLU A 192 9.24 13.83 -20.09
N GLU A 193 8.15 14.47 -19.65
CA GLU A 193 7.86 15.86 -19.99
C GLU A 193 8.95 16.81 -19.49
N TYR A 194 9.44 16.59 -18.27
CA TYR A 194 10.52 17.34 -17.67
C TYR A 194 11.82 17.21 -18.48
N GLN A 195 12.19 15.99 -18.89
CA GLN A 195 13.36 15.78 -19.75
C GLN A 195 13.21 16.53 -21.09
N ARG A 196 12.03 16.46 -21.71
CA ARG A 196 11.75 17.18 -22.96
C ARG A 196 11.86 18.69 -22.82
N LEU A 197 11.33 19.26 -21.72
CA LEU A 197 11.46 20.69 -21.43
C LEU A 197 12.93 21.09 -21.22
N MET A 198 13.74 20.20 -20.66
CA MET A 198 15.16 20.44 -20.48
C MET A 198 15.90 20.48 -21.81
N ASP A 199 15.66 19.49 -22.69
CA ASP A 199 16.23 19.45 -24.03
C ASP A 199 15.80 20.68 -24.87
N GLU A 200 14.54 21.12 -24.75
CA GLU A 200 14.03 22.33 -25.40
C GLU A 200 14.72 23.60 -24.87
N SER A 201 14.93 23.69 -23.55
CA SER A 201 15.63 24.82 -22.94
C SER A 201 17.08 24.92 -23.40
N GLU A 202 17.80 23.79 -23.47
CA GLU A 202 19.17 23.74 -23.98
C GLU A 202 19.24 24.17 -25.45
N ALA A 203 18.33 23.68 -26.29
CA ALA A 203 18.26 24.07 -27.69
C ALA A 203 18.02 25.58 -27.89
N LEU A 204 17.10 26.17 -27.12
CA LEU A 204 16.84 27.62 -27.16
C LEU A 204 18.03 28.45 -26.67
N GLN A 205 18.77 27.96 -25.66
CA GLN A 205 19.99 28.62 -25.18
C GLN A 205 21.11 28.57 -26.21
N ASP A 206 21.28 27.43 -26.90
CA ASP A 206 22.25 27.29 -27.98
C ASP A 206 21.91 28.18 -29.17
N GLU A 207 20.63 28.26 -29.56
CA GLU A 207 20.16 29.19 -30.60
C GLU A 207 20.49 30.64 -30.24
N LEU A 208 20.17 31.05 -29.00
CA LEU A 208 20.49 32.38 -28.49
C LEU A 208 22.00 32.66 -28.53
N MET A 209 22.84 31.70 -28.12
CA MET A 209 24.29 31.85 -28.11
C MET A 209 24.86 31.98 -29.53
N GLN A 210 24.39 31.17 -30.48
CA GLN A 210 24.79 31.26 -31.88
C GLN A 210 24.39 32.61 -32.47
N GLU A 211 23.19 33.10 -32.17
CA GLU A 211 22.76 34.43 -32.59
C GLU A 211 23.64 35.53 -31.99
N ILE A 212 24.00 35.47 -30.71
CA ILE A 212 24.90 36.44 -30.08
C ILE A 212 26.28 36.41 -30.73
N ALA A 213 26.83 35.24 -31.01
CA ALA A 213 28.13 35.10 -31.67
C ALA A 213 28.13 35.66 -33.10
N ALA A 214 27.05 35.42 -33.86
CA ALA A 214 26.85 36.04 -35.17
C ALA A 214 26.76 37.57 -35.06
N LYS A 215 26.00 38.08 -34.08
CA LYS A 215 25.86 39.52 -33.78
C LYS A 215 27.21 40.18 -33.45
N GLU A 216 28.06 39.53 -32.66
CA GLU A 216 29.40 40.04 -32.35
C GLU A 216 30.28 40.15 -33.59
N LYS A 217 30.20 39.17 -34.49
CA LYS A 217 30.97 39.15 -35.73
C LYS A 217 30.55 40.29 -36.66
N ASP A 218 29.24 40.47 -36.85
CA ASP A 218 28.70 41.49 -37.75
C ASP A 218 28.95 42.91 -37.22
N LEU A 219 28.83 43.12 -35.90
CA LEU A 219 29.19 44.40 -35.28
C LEU A 219 30.69 44.71 -35.40
N LYS A 220 31.56 43.70 -35.25
CA LYS A 220 33.01 43.88 -35.44
C LYS A 220 33.32 44.26 -36.89
N GLN A 221 32.66 43.63 -37.87
CA GLN A 221 32.81 43.96 -39.29
C GLN A 221 32.30 45.37 -39.61
N ALA A 222 31.10 45.73 -39.17
CA ALA A 222 30.54 47.06 -39.41
C ALA A 222 31.38 48.19 -38.79
N LYS A 223 31.92 47.98 -37.57
CA LYS A 223 32.85 48.92 -36.93
C LYS A 223 34.18 49.02 -37.69
N TYR A 224 34.66 47.91 -38.23
CA TYR A 224 35.87 47.87 -39.04
C TYR A 224 35.67 48.60 -40.37
N ASP A 225 34.54 48.42 -41.04
CA ASP A 225 34.20 49.13 -42.28
C ASP A 225 34.00 50.63 -42.04
N GLU A 226 33.38 51.03 -40.93
CA GLU A 226 33.27 52.44 -40.54
C GLU A 226 34.64 53.05 -40.23
N TYR A 227 35.53 52.28 -39.57
CA TYR A 227 36.91 52.68 -39.32
C TYR A 227 37.69 52.87 -40.63
N LEU A 228 37.58 51.93 -41.58
CA LEU A 228 38.19 52.05 -42.91
C LEU A 228 37.64 53.26 -43.69
N ALA A 229 36.34 53.51 -43.63
CA ALA A 229 35.72 54.66 -44.29
C ALA A 229 36.20 55.99 -43.68
N LYS A 230 36.37 56.05 -42.36
CA LYS A 230 36.97 57.21 -41.67
C LYS A 230 38.44 57.42 -42.06
N LEU A 231 39.21 56.34 -42.19
CA LEU A 231 40.60 56.39 -42.65
C LEU A 231 40.70 56.94 -44.08
N ALA A 232 39.83 56.46 -44.98
CA ALA A 232 39.74 56.93 -46.36
C ALA A 232 39.34 58.41 -46.48
N LEU A 233 38.50 58.92 -45.57
CA LEU A 233 38.12 60.33 -45.49
C LEU A 233 39.24 61.25 -44.95
N GLN A 234 40.17 60.72 -44.16
CA GLN A 234 41.34 61.45 -43.65
C GLN A 234 42.52 61.51 -44.65
N GLY A 235 42.44 60.82 -45.79
CA GLY A 235 43.47 60.89 -46.84
C GLY A 235 44.74 60.09 -46.57
N GLU A 236 44.71 59.16 -45.60
CA GLU A 236 45.80 58.20 -45.37
C GLU A 236 45.38 56.80 -45.84
N ASN A 237 46.17 56.22 -46.75
CA ASN A 237 46.00 54.84 -47.21
C ASN A 237 46.32 53.89 -46.03
N PRO A 238 45.54 52.82 -45.76
CA PRO A 238 45.87 51.88 -44.70
C PRO A 238 47.29 51.30 -44.94
N PRO A 239 48.07 50.98 -43.88
CA PRO A 239 49.37 50.37 -44.06
C PRO A 239 49.20 49.05 -44.83
N SER A 240 49.59 49.09 -46.11
CA SER A 240 49.79 47.91 -46.93
C SER A 240 50.95 47.13 -46.32
N ASN A 241 50.61 46.11 -45.53
CA ASN A 241 51.37 44.88 -45.55
C ASN A 241 50.47 43.73 -45.99
N ALA A 242 49.89 43.88 -47.17
CA ALA A 242 49.46 42.76 -48.00
C ALA A 242 50.50 42.61 -49.12
N SER A 243 51.61 41.95 -48.78
CA SER A 243 52.50 41.38 -49.80
C SER A 243 51.76 40.22 -50.47
N TRP A 244 51.09 40.53 -51.57
CA TRP A 244 50.61 39.55 -52.54
C TRP A 244 51.81 39.07 -53.36
N THR A 245 52.53 38.07 -52.86
CA THR A 245 53.32 37.18 -53.72
C THR A 245 52.41 36.08 -54.23
N THR A 246 52.08 36.12 -55.52
CA THR A 246 51.42 35.05 -56.27
C THR A 246 52.40 33.88 -56.54
N PRO A 247 51.91 32.69 -56.91
CA PRO A 247 52.47 31.41 -56.47
C PRO A 247 53.50 30.83 -57.46
N VAL A 248 54.48 30.08 -56.92
CA VAL A 248 55.20 29.05 -57.67
C VAL A 248 54.94 27.70 -57.00
N SER A 249 54.48 26.76 -57.82
CA SER A 249 54.15 25.38 -57.46
C SER A 249 55.38 24.59 -56.98
N VAL A 250 55.23 24.00 -55.78
CA VAL A 250 55.76 22.76 -55.14
C VAL A 250 57.00 22.04 -55.74
N PRO A 251 57.86 21.42 -54.90
CA PRO A 251 57.55 20.08 -54.36
C PRO A 251 57.90 19.84 -52.87
N ALA A 252 57.44 18.67 -52.41
CA ALA A 252 57.38 18.10 -51.06
C ALA A 252 58.72 17.98 -50.29
N GLU A 253 58.66 17.97 -48.94
CA GLU A 253 59.02 16.84 -48.06
C GLU A 253 59.14 17.22 -46.56
N ILE A 254 58.48 16.41 -45.72
CA ILE A 254 58.97 15.75 -44.49
C ILE A 254 59.58 16.61 -43.34
N ARG A 255 58.80 16.66 -42.23
CA ARG A 255 59.13 16.30 -40.83
C ARG A 255 60.25 17.05 -40.07
N ALA A 256 59.86 17.67 -38.95
CA ALA A 256 60.34 17.42 -37.56
C ALA A 256 60.52 18.71 -36.72
N GLY A 257 60.07 18.66 -35.46
CA GLY A 257 60.77 19.32 -34.33
C GLY A 257 60.19 20.61 -33.75
N THR A 258 59.53 20.47 -32.59
CA THR A 258 59.24 21.47 -31.53
C THR A 258 60.55 22.00 -30.85
N PRO A 259 60.56 22.97 -29.87
CA PRO A 259 59.48 23.49 -28.99
C PRO A 259 59.50 25.01 -28.63
N ALA A 260 58.55 25.41 -27.74
CA ALA A 260 58.62 26.50 -26.73
C ALA A 260 58.48 27.98 -27.23
N GLU A 261 57.85 28.96 -26.57
CA GLU A 261 57.22 29.16 -25.24
C GLU A 261 56.54 30.57 -25.19
N ALA A 262 55.70 30.80 -24.17
CA ALA A 262 55.16 32.08 -23.63
C ALA A 262 53.84 32.64 -24.25
N ALA A 263 52.69 32.55 -23.57
CA ALA A 263 52.17 33.40 -22.46
C ALA A 263 51.54 34.73 -22.97
N ALA A 264 50.48 35.33 -22.44
CA ALA A 264 49.43 35.05 -21.46
C ALA A 264 48.39 36.20 -21.57
N ALA A 265 47.08 35.91 -21.45
CA ALA A 265 45.95 36.81 -21.09
C ALA A 265 44.67 36.01 -21.43
N GLY A 266 43.69 35.74 -20.57
CA GLY A 266 43.08 36.48 -19.47
C GLY A 266 41.71 35.79 -19.32
N ARG A 267 41.52 35.07 -18.21
CA ARG A 267 40.43 34.11 -17.97
C ARG A 267 39.39 34.76 -17.04
N PHE A 268 38.14 34.79 -17.45
CA PHE A 268 36.98 35.11 -16.59
C PHE A 268 36.10 33.86 -16.41
N PRO A 269 35.38 33.74 -15.28
CA PRO A 269 35.15 32.46 -14.60
C PRO A 269 34.06 31.62 -15.26
N ALA A 270 34.32 30.31 -15.35
CA ALA A 270 33.31 29.30 -15.60
C ALA A 270 32.36 29.23 -14.40
N ALA A 271 31.05 29.27 -14.67
CA ALA A 271 30.06 28.88 -13.68
C ALA A 271 30.29 27.42 -13.30
N THR A 272 30.50 27.17 -12.02
CA THR A 272 30.52 25.84 -11.42
C THR A 272 29.15 25.18 -11.59
N PRO A 273 29.06 23.93 -12.08
CA PRO A 273 27.82 23.18 -12.00
C PRO A 273 27.48 22.92 -10.52
N PRO A 274 26.19 22.93 -10.12
CA PRO A 274 25.81 22.44 -8.80
C PRO A 274 26.15 20.95 -8.71
N SER A 275 26.59 20.55 -7.52
CA SER A 275 27.08 19.22 -7.16
C SER A 275 26.16 18.07 -7.61
N PRO A 276 26.72 16.88 -7.90
CA PRO A 276 25.90 15.69 -8.16
C PRO A 276 25.08 15.35 -6.91
N VAL A 277 23.80 15.04 -7.14
CA VAL A 277 22.91 14.40 -6.17
C VAL A 277 23.62 13.17 -5.58
N PRO A 278 23.56 12.93 -4.25
CA PRO A 278 24.17 11.73 -3.67
C PRO A 278 23.61 10.48 -4.36
N SER A 279 24.52 9.62 -4.84
CA SER A 279 24.20 8.31 -5.38
C SER A 279 23.51 7.47 -4.30
N ALA A 280 22.18 7.46 -4.31
CA ALA A 280 21.35 6.52 -3.56
C ALA A 280 20.25 5.96 -4.48
N ILE A 281 20.62 5.62 -5.73
CA ILE A 281 19.83 4.74 -6.60
C ILE A 281 20.78 3.72 -7.21
N VAL A 282 21.36 2.84 -6.39
CA VAL A 282 21.73 1.46 -6.77
C VAL A 282 21.72 0.64 -5.47
N ASN A 283 20.57 0.03 -5.17
CA ASN A 283 20.38 -1.23 -4.43
C ASN A 283 19.01 -1.24 -3.75
N LEU A 284 17.96 -1.34 -4.54
CA LEU A 284 16.78 -2.06 -4.07
C LEU A 284 17.08 -3.55 -4.27
N PRO A 285 17.10 -4.38 -3.22
CA PRO A 285 17.20 -5.82 -3.40
C PRO A 285 15.99 -6.26 -4.22
N ARG A 286 16.26 -6.96 -5.32
CA ARG A 286 15.25 -7.67 -6.12
C ARG A 286 14.60 -8.70 -5.20
N ARG A 287 13.58 -8.31 -4.44
CA ARG A 287 12.88 -9.19 -3.51
C ARG A 287 12.11 -10.18 -4.37
N ALA A 288 12.50 -11.43 -4.23
CA ALA A 288 11.96 -12.55 -4.96
C ALA A 288 10.43 -12.54 -4.92
N LEU A 289 9.81 -12.69 -6.10
CA LEU A 289 8.47 -13.22 -6.26
C LEU A 289 8.38 -14.49 -5.40
N LEU A 290 7.74 -14.38 -4.23
CA LEU A 290 7.37 -15.56 -3.46
C LEU A 290 6.27 -16.29 -4.23
N PRO A 291 6.30 -17.64 -4.25
CA PRO A 291 5.40 -18.42 -5.05
C PRO A 291 3.99 -18.31 -4.49
N THR A 292 3.04 -18.19 -5.41
CA THR A 292 1.61 -18.33 -5.21
C THR A 292 1.33 -19.49 -4.25
N ILE A 293 0.86 -19.19 -3.04
CA ILE A 293 0.32 -20.19 -2.13
C ILE A 293 -0.97 -20.68 -2.77
N ARG A 294 -0.87 -21.89 -3.33
CA ARG A 294 -1.98 -22.69 -3.82
C ARG A 294 -2.84 -23.05 -2.60
N ALA A 295 -3.85 -22.24 -2.31
CA ALA A 295 -4.90 -22.60 -1.36
C ALA A 295 -5.58 -23.88 -1.88
N LEU A 296 -5.38 -24.97 -1.13
CA LEU A 296 -6.13 -26.20 -1.26
C LEU A 296 -7.61 -25.86 -1.07
N THR A 297 -8.37 -25.85 -2.15
CA THR A 297 -9.82 -25.93 -2.09
C THR A 297 -10.21 -27.34 -1.67
N TRP A 298 -10.38 -27.56 -0.37
CA TRP A 298 -11.21 -28.64 0.13
C TRP A 298 -12.54 -28.05 0.55
N ILE A 299 -13.48 -28.05 -0.40
CA ILE A 299 -14.88 -27.68 -0.20
C ILE A 299 -15.62 -28.98 0.19
N PRO A 300 -16.15 -29.14 1.41
CA PRO A 300 -17.27 -30.04 1.63
C PRO A 300 -18.55 -29.33 1.15
N ALA A 301 -19.18 -29.89 0.13
CA ALA A 301 -20.44 -29.40 -0.41
C ALA A 301 -21.56 -29.41 0.67
N PRO A 302 -22.43 -28.39 0.74
CA PRO A 302 -23.61 -28.45 1.57
C PRO A 302 -24.60 -29.48 1.00
N ALA A 303 -25.02 -30.43 1.83
CA ALA A 303 -26.05 -31.39 1.51
C ALA A 303 -27.35 -30.66 1.14
N THR A 304 -27.87 -30.93 -0.05
CA THR A 304 -29.19 -30.47 -0.49
C THR A 304 -30.29 -31.19 0.30
N PRO A 305 -31.37 -30.49 0.69
CA PRO A 305 -32.49 -31.12 1.38
C PRO A 305 -33.25 -32.05 0.42
N CYS A 306 -33.41 -33.31 0.81
CA CYS A 306 -34.29 -34.27 0.16
C CYS A 306 -35.74 -33.76 0.13
N THR A 307 -36.21 -33.35 -1.05
CA THR A 307 -37.64 -33.24 -1.34
C THR A 307 -38.21 -34.62 -1.65
N LEU A 308 -39.01 -35.14 -0.71
CA LEU A 308 -39.86 -36.31 -0.91
C LEU A 308 -40.89 -36.04 -2.02
N PRO A 309 -41.11 -36.95 -2.99
CA PRO A 309 -42.25 -36.86 -3.88
C PRO A 309 -43.53 -37.29 -3.16
N VAL A 310 -44.48 -36.34 -3.05
CA VAL A 310 -45.87 -36.58 -2.66
C VAL A 310 -46.49 -37.58 -3.64
N ARG A 311 -46.89 -38.75 -3.12
CA ARG A 311 -47.67 -39.76 -3.83
C ARG A 311 -49.09 -39.22 -4.05
N ALA A 312 -49.41 -38.87 -5.29
CA ALA A 312 -50.79 -38.62 -5.70
C ALA A 312 -51.60 -39.92 -5.62
N SER A 313 -52.58 -39.95 -4.71
CA SER A 313 -53.66 -40.93 -4.70
C SER A 313 -54.84 -40.38 -5.50
N SER A 314 -55.26 -41.10 -6.52
CA SER A 314 -56.61 -41.00 -7.11
C SER A 314 -56.91 -42.34 -7.81
N PRO A 315 -58.20 -42.72 -7.85
CA PRO A 315 -58.70 -44.06 -7.54
C PRO A 315 -58.31 -45.15 -8.54
#